data_AF-A0A1R1PS93-F1
#
_entry.id   AF-A0A1R1PS93-F1
#
_cell.length_a   1.000
_cell.length_b   1.000
_cell.length_c   1.000
_cell.angle_alpha   90.00
_cell.angle_beta   90.00
_cell.angle_gamma   90.00
#
_symmetry.space_group_name_H-M   'P 1'
#
loop_
_entity.id
_entity.type
_entity.pdbx_description
1 polymer ?
#
loop_
_entity_poly.entity_id
_entity_poly.type
_entity_poly.pdbx_seq_one_letter_code
_entity_poly.pdbx_strand_id
1 'polypeptide(L)'
;MNSYIYKVLFFVVSLIATQGQNTPPRCQRNFVRRDVRSLSSAEWNRMVSTISSMNQNGWFAWFSRIHTINANAIHNWAQFLPFHRRFIIEFENVARRYQSDFAIPYWDSARDFDNPAGSVVMSGSYLGGNGGPGRCVRNGIQANMIMSYPTRHCLQRAFNGGSGINPWQSPELVSSLIQTSVDYNSFRTGLEYGIHASVHNGIGGDMATMNSPNDFAFFLHHSNIDRIWWGWQNARQNNLMGYGGRNIDGSAASLNDNISVYGDRVGSLLRLGNGRVCYSYSGQSTLAKRQNSQGNGDSADSGLLRYLSSDYVKQYFPLLPSKNIDRSAIGLPVYGRPVSTAGMGRNGTIANGASASSGRGQSVNQNGSKQMNRPNNGRGRRIRYPALVSEKWLRMNNYDVNYYRRFYSRERSIVDMLNRSGYVSPYL
;
A
#
# COMPACT_ATOMS: atom_id res chain seq x y z
N MET A 1 41.55 23.72 -67.26
CA MET A 1 40.17 24.25 -67.22
C MET A 1 39.22 23.06 -67.27
N ASN A 2 38.29 22.95 -66.31
CA ASN A 2 36.97 22.28 -66.31
C ASN A 2 36.82 20.90 -66.99
N SER A 3 36.11 19.89 -66.50
CA SER A 3 35.06 19.75 -65.49
C SER A 3 34.77 18.25 -65.43
N TYR A 4 34.71 17.63 -64.24
CA TYR A 4 34.02 16.35 -64.08
C TYR A 4 32.87 16.54 -63.10
N ILE A 5 31.67 16.58 -63.68
CA ILE A 5 30.38 16.62 -63.02
C ILE A 5 30.13 15.24 -62.40
N TYR A 6 30.04 15.17 -61.06
CA TYR A 6 29.38 14.06 -60.38
C TYR A 6 28.06 14.56 -59.78
N LYS A 7 26.95 13.98 -60.28
CA LYS A 7 25.60 14.15 -59.75
C LYS A 7 25.55 13.54 -58.35
N VAL A 8 25.37 14.37 -57.33
CA VAL A 8 24.99 13.92 -55.98
C VAL A 8 23.46 13.88 -55.92
N LEU A 9 22.88 12.68 -55.86
CA LEU A 9 21.49 12.49 -55.48
C LEU A 9 21.36 12.80 -53.97
N PHE A 10 20.67 13.89 -53.63
CA PHE A 10 20.19 14.13 -52.28
C PHE A 10 18.91 13.33 -52.04
N PHE A 11 19.00 12.21 -51.32
CA PHE A 11 17.85 11.63 -50.65
C PHE A 11 17.56 12.47 -49.40
N VAL A 12 16.62 13.40 -49.50
CA VAL A 12 16.01 14.02 -48.32
C VAL A 12 15.00 13.01 -47.76
N VAL A 13 15.45 12.19 -46.81
CA VAL A 13 14.52 11.48 -45.93
C VAL A 13 14.00 12.51 -44.95
N SER A 14 12.81 13.05 -45.23
CA SER A 14 12.03 13.82 -44.27
C SER A 14 11.69 12.92 -43.09
N LEU A 15 12.52 12.97 -42.04
CA LEU A 15 12.14 12.52 -40.70
C LEU A 15 11.10 13.50 -40.17
N ILE A 16 9.83 13.20 -40.46
CA ILE A 16 8.74 13.70 -39.63
C ILE A 16 8.92 12.97 -38.28
N ALA A 17 9.67 13.59 -37.37
CA ALA A 17 9.64 13.22 -35.97
C ALA A 17 8.26 13.58 -35.45
N THR A 18 7.33 12.62 -35.53
CA THR A 18 6.14 12.68 -34.70
C THR A 18 6.64 12.74 -33.27
N GLN A 19 6.34 13.83 -32.56
CA GLN A 19 6.54 13.92 -31.11
C GLN A 19 5.52 12.99 -30.42
N GLY A 20 5.65 11.69 -30.66
CA GLY A 20 5.03 10.66 -29.84
C GLY A 20 5.76 10.68 -28.51
N GLN A 21 5.03 10.88 -27.42
CA GLN A 21 5.53 10.66 -26.06
C GLN A 21 6.28 9.31 -26.03
N ASN A 22 7.61 9.36 -25.98
CA ASN A 22 8.47 8.18 -25.97
C ASN A 22 8.16 7.37 -24.70
N THR A 23 7.21 6.45 -24.83
CA THR A 23 6.86 5.54 -23.74
C THR A 23 8.11 4.71 -23.44
N PRO A 24 8.60 4.67 -22.18
CA PRO A 24 9.79 3.88 -21.86
C PRO A 24 9.63 2.42 -22.31
N PRO A 25 10.72 1.74 -22.72
CA PRO A 25 10.63 0.37 -23.22
C PRO A 25 10.02 -0.56 -22.17
N ARG A 26 9.37 -1.65 -22.61
CA ARG A 26 8.86 -2.67 -21.68
C ARG A 26 10.00 -3.36 -20.96
N CYS A 27 9.78 -3.69 -19.69
CA CYS A 27 10.73 -4.42 -18.87
C CYS A 27 10.94 -5.85 -19.37
N GLN A 28 12.19 -6.28 -19.44
CA GLN A 28 12.55 -7.67 -19.78
C GLN A 28 12.22 -8.63 -18.63
N ARG A 29 12.43 -8.18 -17.39
CA ARG A 29 12.09 -8.91 -16.17
C ARG A 29 11.16 -8.05 -15.32
N ASN A 30 10.11 -8.65 -14.77
CA ASN A 30 9.13 -7.95 -13.95
C ASN A 30 9.04 -8.60 -12.57
N PHE A 31 9.33 -7.83 -11.52
CA PHE A 31 9.24 -8.30 -10.13
C PHE A 31 7.80 -8.21 -9.61
N VAL A 32 7.42 -9.07 -8.67
CA VAL A 32 6.07 -9.05 -8.09
C VAL A 32 6.14 -8.64 -6.63
N ARG A 33 5.61 -7.45 -6.31
CA ARG A 33 5.39 -7.01 -4.94
C ARG A 33 4.12 -7.64 -4.40
N ARG A 34 4.20 -8.27 -3.23
CA ARG A 34 3.11 -9.03 -2.61
C ARG A 34 2.80 -8.49 -1.21
N ASP A 35 1.60 -8.79 -0.69
CA ASP A 35 1.28 -8.52 0.71
C ASP A 35 2.30 -9.29 1.57
N VAL A 36 2.91 -8.62 2.54
CA VAL A 36 3.91 -9.23 3.44
C VAL A 36 3.38 -10.50 4.12
N ARG A 37 2.06 -10.57 4.38
CA ARG A 37 1.41 -11.74 5.00
C ARG A 37 1.33 -12.96 4.07
N SER A 38 1.56 -12.78 2.77
CA SER A 38 1.54 -13.86 1.78
C SER A 38 2.92 -14.49 1.52
N LEU A 39 3.97 -13.94 2.13
CA LEU A 39 5.30 -14.50 2.03
C LEU A 39 5.42 -15.77 2.85
N SER A 40 6.08 -16.77 2.30
CA SER A 40 6.50 -17.95 3.06
C SER A 40 7.57 -17.57 4.09
N SER A 41 7.74 -18.41 5.12
CA SER A 41 8.80 -18.22 6.12
C SER A 41 10.20 -18.15 5.49
N ALA A 42 10.45 -18.91 4.41
CA ALA A 42 11.73 -18.88 3.69
C ALA A 42 11.95 -17.53 2.98
N GLU A 43 10.91 -16.99 2.32
CA GLU A 43 10.98 -15.67 1.69
C GLU A 43 11.17 -14.56 2.73
N TRP A 44 10.47 -14.65 3.86
CA TRP A 44 10.64 -13.71 4.97
C TRP A 44 12.04 -13.79 5.60
N ASN A 45 12.60 -14.98 5.79
CA ASN A 45 13.96 -15.12 6.33
C ASN A 45 15.02 -14.51 5.40
N ARG A 46 14.84 -14.60 4.07
CA ARG A 46 15.72 -13.92 3.11
C ARG A 46 15.58 -12.40 3.15
N MET A 47 14.36 -11.90 3.41
CA MET A 47 14.14 -10.47 3.71
C MET A 47 14.93 -10.06 4.96
N VAL A 48 14.80 -10.82 6.06
CA VAL A 48 15.52 -10.54 7.31
C VAL A 48 17.03 -10.48 7.11
N SER A 49 17.63 -11.42 6.39
CA SER A 49 19.09 -11.41 6.14
C SER A 49 19.51 -10.21 5.27
N THR A 50 18.72 -9.87 4.26
CA THR A 50 18.98 -8.73 3.38
C THR A 50 18.90 -7.41 4.16
N ILE A 51 17.85 -7.23 4.97
CA ILE A 51 17.66 -6.02 5.80
C ILE A 51 18.77 -5.87 6.84
N SER A 52 19.17 -6.96 7.49
CA SER A 52 20.30 -6.96 8.42
C SER A 52 21.60 -6.54 7.71
N SER A 53 21.89 -7.12 6.54
CA SER A 53 23.07 -6.78 5.73
C SER A 53 23.02 -5.32 5.27
N MET A 54 21.84 -4.83 4.88
CA MET A 54 21.67 -3.45 4.45
C MET A 54 21.92 -2.47 5.60
N ASN A 55 21.43 -2.78 6.80
CA ASN A 55 21.66 -1.95 7.99
C ASN A 55 23.14 -1.91 8.37
N GLN A 56 23.82 -3.06 8.38
CA GLN A 56 25.26 -3.14 8.70
C GLN A 56 26.13 -2.32 7.74
N ASN A 57 25.72 -2.22 6.47
CA ASN A 57 26.41 -1.42 5.45
C ASN A 57 25.95 0.05 5.41
N GLY A 58 25.14 0.49 6.37
CA GLY A 58 24.72 1.90 6.48
C GLY A 58 23.66 2.35 5.49
N TRP A 59 23.02 1.43 4.76
CA TRP A 59 22.03 1.80 3.74
C TRP A 59 20.78 2.45 4.35
N PHE A 60 20.31 1.98 5.50
CA PHE A 60 19.19 2.62 6.22
C PHE A 60 19.49 4.08 6.55
N ALA A 61 20.70 4.35 7.05
CA ALA A 61 21.15 5.72 7.33
C ALA A 61 21.25 6.57 6.05
N TRP A 62 21.71 5.98 4.94
CA TRP A 62 21.74 6.67 3.64
C TRP A 62 20.34 7.03 3.14
N PHE A 63 19.40 6.09 3.13
CA PHE A 63 18.01 6.35 2.73
C PHE A 63 17.35 7.38 3.64
N SER A 64 17.55 7.25 4.96
CA SER A 64 17.05 8.19 5.96
C SER A 64 17.60 9.61 5.71
N ARG A 65 18.91 9.73 5.43
CA ARG A 65 19.52 11.02 5.07
C ARG A 65 18.94 11.61 3.79
N ILE A 66 18.84 10.83 2.71
CA ILE A 66 18.31 11.31 1.42
C ILE A 66 16.88 11.79 1.58
N HIS A 67 16.06 11.06 2.34
CA HIS A 67 14.69 11.46 2.63
C HIS A 67 14.65 12.75 3.47
N THR A 68 15.40 12.83 4.56
CA THR A 68 15.40 13.99 5.47
C THR A 68 15.87 15.28 4.79
N ILE A 69 16.97 15.25 4.02
CA ILE A 69 17.48 16.48 3.39
C ILE A 69 16.59 16.98 2.24
N ASN A 70 15.76 16.11 1.67
CA ASN A 70 14.83 16.46 0.59
C ASN A 70 13.38 16.59 1.06
N ALA A 71 13.11 16.43 2.36
CA ALA A 71 11.78 16.33 2.95
C ALA A 71 10.81 17.41 2.45
N ASN A 72 11.27 18.66 2.38
CA ASN A 72 10.47 19.80 1.94
C ASN A 72 10.03 19.69 0.49
N ALA A 73 10.86 19.12 -0.39
CA ALA A 73 10.55 18.99 -1.82
C ALA A 73 9.66 17.77 -2.10
N ILE A 74 9.78 16.72 -1.28
CA ILE A 74 9.17 15.41 -1.56
C ILE A 74 7.85 15.18 -0.82
N HIS A 75 7.39 16.10 0.04
CA HIS A 75 6.09 16.06 0.73
C HIS A 75 5.26 17.30 0.43
N ASN A 76 3.92 17.18 0.44
CA ASN A 76 2.91 18.19 0.05
C ASN A 76 2.90 18.64 -1.40
N TRP A 77 3.92 18.30 -2.18
CA TRP A 77 4.05 18.72 -3.57
C TRP A 77 3.69 17.60 -4.53
N ALA A 78 3.51 17.96 -5.80
CA ALA A 78 3.17 17.03 -6.86
C ALA A 78 4.12 15.83 -6.93
N GLN A 79 5.42 15.99 -6.65
CA GLN A 79 6.39 14.90 -6.75
C GLN A 79 6.29 13.84 -5.65
N PHE A 80 5.43 13.98 -4.62
CA PHE A 80 5.32 13.04 -3.51
C PHE A 80 5.24 11.57 -3.97
N LEU A 81 4.24 11.19 -4.76
CA LEU A 81 4.08 9.79 -5.19
C LEU A 81 5.20 9.30 -6.12
N PRO A 82 5.58 10.01 -7.20
CA PRO A 82 6.63 9.52 -8.09
C PRO A 82 8.03 9.52 -7.43
N PHE A 83 8.34 10.45 -6.52
CA PHE A 83 9.57 10.41 -5.73
C PHE A 83 9.61 9.14 -4.87
N HIS A 84 8.57 8.88 -4.08
CA HIS A 84 8.53 7.72 -3.19
C HIS A 84 8.53 6.40 -3.97
N ARG A 85 7.85 6.32 -5.12
CA ARG A 85 7.97 5.19 -6.06
C ARG A 85 9.43 4.96 -6.47
N ARG A 86 10.12 6.02 -6.92
CA ARG A 86 11.54 5.92 -7.34
C ARG A 86 12.47 5.59 -6.19
N PHE A 87 12.19 6.12 -5.00
CA PHE A 87 12.93 5.87 -3.76
C PHE A 87 12.86 4.39 -3.36
N ILE A 88 11.68 3.77 -3.46
CA ILE A 88 11.52 2.32 -3.22
C ILE A 88 12.22 1.49 -4.29
N ILE A 89 12.16 1.90 -5.57
CA ILE A 89 12.93 1.24 -6.64
C ILE A 89 14.43 1.27 -6.32
N GLU A 90 14.94 2.37 -5.78
CA GLU A 90 16.35 2.45 -5.37
C GLU A 90 16.67 1.50 -4.22
N PHE A 91 15.79 1.45 -3.21
CA PHE A 91 15.92 0.49 -2.12
C PHE A 91 15.98 -0.96 -2.63
N GLU A 92 15.07 -1.34 -3.55
CA GLU A 92 15.09 -2.66 -4.18
C GLU A 92 16.38 -2.90 -4.98
N ASN A 93 16.89 -1.91 -5.70
CA ASN A 93 18.14 -2.05 -6.46
C ASN A 93 19.35 -2.29 -5.56
N VAL A 94 19.41 -1.61 -4.41
CA VAL A 94 20.45 -1.85 -3.39
C VAL A 94 20.27 -3.23 -2.76
N ALA A 95 19.04 -3.59 -2.36
CA ALA A 95 18.72 -4.90 -1.79
C ALA A 95 19.08 -6.05 -2.75
N ARG A 96 18.92 -5.84 -4.06
CA ARG A 96 19.30 -6.80 -5.10
C ARG A 96 20.79 -7.08 -5.21
N ARG A 97 21.65 -6.26 -4.59
CA ARG A 97 23.08 -6.57 -4.45
C ARG A 97 23.33 -7.71 -3.45
N TYR A 98 22.39 -7.96 -2.55
CA TYR A 98 22.44 -9.04 -1.57
C TYR A 98 21.60 -10.24 -2.02
N GLN A 99 20.44 -9.98 -2.64
CA GLN A 99 19.53 -11.01 -3.11
C GLN A 99 18.94 -10.63 -4.47
N SER A 100 19.40 -11.27 -5.55
CA SER A 100 19.11 -10.86 -6.93
C SER A 100 17.62 -10.88 -7.34
N ASP A 101 16.79 -11.66 -6.65
CA ASP A 101 15.34 -11.74 -6.86
C ASP A 101 14.52 -10.86 -5.89
N PHE A 102 15.19 -10.00 -5.10
CA PHE A 102 14.52 -9.14 -4.12
C PHE A 102 13.45 -8.25 -4.76
N ALA A 103 12.26 -8.34 -4.19
CA ALA A 103 11.11 -7.47 -4.45
C ALA A 103 10.50 -7.12 -3.12
N ILE A 104 10.30 -5.83 -2.87
CA ILE A 104 9.81 -5.40 -1.57
C ILE A 104 8.32 -5.76 -1.42
N PRO A 105 7.90 -6.40 -0.32
CA PRO A 105 6.48 -6.60 -0.08
C PRO A 105 5.82 -5.26 0.26
N TYR A 106 4.49 -5.24 0.24
CA TYR A 106 3.71 -4.14 0.80
C TYR A 106 3.02 -4.62 2.08
N TRP A 107 2.84 -3.72 3.04
CA TRP A 107 1.93 -3.95 4.15
C TRP A 107 0.62 -3.25 3.86
N ASP A 108 -0.43 -4.04 3.61
CA ASP A 108 -1.77 -3.48 3.50
C ASP A 108 -2.32 -3.12 4.88
N SER A 109 -1.92 -1.96 5.36
CA SER A 109 -2.20 -1.42 6.70
C SER A 109 -3.68 -1.13 6.91
N ALA A 110 -4.41 -0.72 5.87
CA ALA A 110 -5.85 -0.47 5.94
C ALA A 110 -6.64 -1.72 6.41
N ARG A 111 -6.15 -2.94 6.19
CA ARG A 111 -6.78 -4.17 6.71
C ARG A 111 -6.72 -4.31 8.22
N ASP A 112 -5.76 -3.68 8.86
CA ASP A 112 -5.57 -3.72 10.32
C ASP A 112 -6.11 -2.46 10.99
N PHE A 113 -6.91 -1.64 10.28
CA PHE A 113 -7.24 -0.27 10.67
C PHE A 113 -7.82 -0.12 12.07
N ASP A 114 -8.61 -1.08 12.53
CA ASP A 114 -9.25 -0.98 13.83
C ASP A 114 -8.26 -1.29 14.96
N ASN A 115 -7.43 -2.32 14.81
CA ASN A 115 -6.40 -2.68 15.80
C ASN A 115 -5.03 -2.87 15.15
N PRO A 116 -4.33 -1.79 14.76
CA PRO A 116 -3.10 -1.95 14.01
C PRO A 116 -1.96 -2.62 14.77
N ALA A 117 -1.87 -2.37 16.09
CA ALA A 117 -0.88 -3.03 16.94
C ALA A 117 -1.10 -4.55 17.05
N GLY A 118 -2.35 -5.01 16.88
CA GLY A 118 -2.70 -6.44 16.85
C GLY A 118 -2.41 -7.14 15.52
N SER A 119 -1.93 -6.40 14.51
CA SER A 119 -1.54 -6.99 13.22
C SER A 119 -0.43 -8.02 13.40
N VAL A 120 -0.53 -9.14 12.67
CA VAL A 120 0.59 -10.10 12.54
C VAL A 120 1.86 -9.44 12.02
N VAL A 121 1.73 -8.38 11.20
CA VAL A 121 2.85 -7.62 10.64
C VAL A 121 3.61 -6.86 11.73
N MET A 122 2.94 -6.46 12.81
CA MET A 122 3.54 -5.80 13.98
C MET A 122 3.96 -6.81 15.07
N SER A 123 3.88 -8.11 14.80
CA SER A 123 4.35 -9.14 15.74
C SER A 123 5.87 -9.25 15.74
N GLY A 124 6.43 -9.89 16.77
CA GLY A 124 7.86 -10.17 16.89
C GLY A 124 8.42 -11.08 15.79
N SER A 125 7.57 -11.82 15.07
CA SER A 125 7.99 -12.62 13.90
C SER A 125 8.10 -11.80 12.62
N TYR A 126 7.59 -10.56 12.60
CA TYR A 126 7.59 -9.66 11.45
C TYR A 126 8.32 -8.35 11.79
N LEU A 127 7.66 -7.19 11.74
CA LEU A 127 8.30 -5.89 11.98
C LEU A 127 8.68 -5.67 13.45
N GLY A 128 8.06 -6.39 14.38
CA GLY A 128 8.16 -6.12 15.81
C GLY A 128 7.15 -5.09 16.30
N GLY A 129 6.98 -5.04 17.62
CA GLY A 129 5.99 -4.22 18.30
C GLY A 129 6.49 -2.82 18.67
N ASN A 130 5.93 -2.29 19.76
CA ASN A 130 6.28 -0.97 20.30
C ASN A 130 7.71 -0.96 20.89
N GLY A 131 8.24 0.24 21.08
CA GLY A 131 9.48 0.46 21.80
C GLY A 131 9.35 0.15 23.29
N GLY A 132 10.38 -0.49 23.86
CA GLY A 132 10.52 -0.70 25.31
C GLY A 132 11.16 0.51 26.01
N PRO A 133 11.94 0.29 27.10
CA PRO A 133 12.76 1.33 27.72
C PRO A 133 13.62 2.06 26.68
N GLY A 134 13.62 3.40 26.73
CA GLY A 134 14.30 4.24 25.73
C GLY A 134 13.65 4.23 24.35
N ARG A 135 12.41 3.74 24.23
CA ARG A 135 11.66 3.54 22.97
C ARG A 135 12.31 2.55 22.00
N CYS A 136 13.32 1.81 22.43
CA CYS A 136 14.03 0.87 21.57
C CYS A 136 13.16 -0.33 21.18
N VAL A 137 13.12 -0.66 19.90
CA VAL A 137 12.51 -1.87 19.37
C VAL A 137 13.35 -3.10 19.77
N ARG A 138 12.70 -4.09 20.40
CA ARG A 138 13.39 -5.27 20.99
C ARG A 138 13.02 -6.62 20.36
N ASN A 139 12.11 -6.63 19.39
CA ASN A 139 11.70 -7.83 18.64
C ASN A 139 11.44 -7.46 17.16
N GLY A 140 11.22 -8.47 16.32
CA GLY A 140 11.04 -8.27 14.87
C GLY A 140 12.34 -8.15 14.09
N ILE A 141 12.18 -7.88 12.78
CA ILE A 141 13.26 -7.85 11.78
C ILE A 141 14.38 -6.86 12.07
N GLN A 142 14.10 -5.80 12.83
CA GLN A 142 15.10 -4.80 13.24
C GLN A 142 15.30 -4.73 14.77
N ALA A 143 15.01 -5.83 15.48
CA ALA A 143 15.25 -5.93 16.91
C ALA A 143 16.68 -5.52 17.27
N ASN A 144 16.82 -4.58 18.21
CA ASN A 144 18.10 -4.11 18.73
C ASN A 144 19.06 -3.52 17.67
N MET A 145 18.58 -3.21 16.46
CA MET A 145 19.41 -2.56 15.45
C MET A 145 19.75 -1.13 15.88
N ILE A 146 21.00 -0.75 15.63
CA ILE A 146 21.50 0.61 15.86
C ILE A 146 21.44 1.37 14.54
N MET A 147 20.70 2.48 14.53
CA MET A 147 20.62 3.46 13.46
C MET A 147 21.76 4.47 13.63
N SER A 148 22.45 4.82 12.54
CA SER A 148 23.57 5.76 12.56
C SER A 148 23.21 7.18 12.11
N TYR A 149 21.99 7.41 11.61
CA TYR A 149 21.48 8.71 11.20
C TYR A 149 20.16 9.04 11.90
N PRO A 150 19.91 10.31 12.31
CA PRO A 150 20.81 11.47 12.20
C PRO A 150 21.93 11.44 13.24
N THR A 151 21.73 10.71 14.32
CA THR A 151 22.71 10.39 15.36
C THR A 151 22.63 8.90 15.69
N ARG A 152 23.61 8.37 16.42
CA ARG A 152 23.61 6.95 16.82
C ARG A 152 22.54 6.69 17.88
N HIS A 153 21.56 5.82 17.59
CA HIS A 153 20.51 5.38 18.51
C HIS A 153 19.99 3.99 18.14
N CYS A 154 19.28 3.30 19.05
CA CYS A 154 18.50 2.11 18.67
C CYS A 154 17.34 2.51 17.75
N LEU A 155 16.82 1.63 16.89
CA LEU A 155 15.55 1.90 16.20
C LEU A 155 14.46 2.20 17.24
N GLN A 156 13.77 3.34 17.10
CA GLN A 156 12.76 3.77 18.06
C GLN A 156 11.34 3.70 17.51
N ARG A 157 10.41 3.19 18.34
CA ARG A 157 8.95 3.26 18.12
C ARG A 157 8.24 3.75 19.37
N ALA A 158 7.14 4.47 19.18
CA ALA A 158 6.34 5.00 20.27
C ALA A 158 4.88 5.11 19.81
N PHE A 159 4.15 4.00 19.93
CA PHE A 159 2.78 3.93 19.43
C PHE A 159 1.90 5.03 20.02
N ASN A 160 1.08 5.66 19.16
CA ASN A 160 0.28 6.83 19.55
C ASN A 160 -0.89 6.53 20.50
N GLY A 161 -1.20 5.25 20.74
CA GLY A 161 -2.18 4.78 21.73
C GLY A 161 -1.53 4.23 23.00
N GLY A 162 -0.25 4.52 23.26
CA GLY A 162 0.49 4.00 24.41
C GLY A 162 0.90 2.55 24.21
N SER A 163 0.11 1.59 24.68
CA SER A 163 0.35 0.16 24.47
C SER A 163 -0.14 -0.36 23.11
N GLY A 164 -1.03 0.38 22.45
CA GLY A 164 -1.55 0.08 21.13
C GLY A 164 -1.40 1.24 20.15
N ILE A 165 -1.85 1.04 18.92
CA ILE A 165 -1.92 2.07 17.88
C ILE A 165 -3.39 2.47 17.74
N ASN A 166 -3.66 3.77 17.72
CA ASN A 166 -5.01 4.27 17.48
C ASN A 166 -5.46 3.93 16.04
N PRO A 167 -6.77 3.76 15.79
CA PRO A 167 -7.25 3.39 14.47
C PRO A 167 -6.79 4.34 13.36
N TRP A 168 -6.68 3.84 12.13
CA TRP A 168 -6.43 4.68 10.95
C TRP A 168 -7.48 4.45 9.87
N GLN A 169 -7.25 4.96 8.65
CA GLN A 169 -8.22 4.83 7.56
C GLN A 169 -8.55 3.37 7.27
N SER A 170 -9.86 3.06 7.25
CA SER A 170 -10.36 1.74 6.87
C SER A 170 -10.26 1.53 5.35
N PRO A 171 -10.40 0.28 4.85
CA PRO A 171 -10.39 0.00 3.41
C PRO A 171 -11.51 0.72 2.66
N GLU A 172 -12.64 0.99 3.30
CA GLU A 172 -13.76 1.75 2.75
C GLU A 172 -13.37 3.23 2.55
N LEU A 173 -12.64 3.85 3.49
CA LEU A 173 -12.14 5.22 3.33
C LEU A 173 -11.11 5.31 2.20
N VAL A 174 -10.18 4.36 2.12
CA VAL A 174 -9.19 4.30 1.03
C VAL A 174 -9.88 4.07 -0.32
N SER A 175 -10.87 3.19 -0.39
CA SER A 175 -11.66 2.96 -1.60
C SER A 175 -12.43 4.21 -2.01
N SER A 176 -13.09 4.88 -1.07
CA SER A 176 -13.79 6.14 -1.35
C SER A 176 -12.85 7.20 -1.89
N LEU A 177 -11.64 7.34 -1.32
CA LEU A 177 -10.62 8.25 -1.83
C LEU A 177 -10.24 7.95 -3.28
N ILE A 178 -9.96 6.69 -3.62
CA ILE A 178 -9.63 6.27 -4.99
C ILE A 178 -10.78 6.63 -5.95
N GLN A 179 -12.02 6.32 -5.56
CA GLN A 179 -13.17 6.49 -6.45
C GLN A 179 -13.59 7.95 -6.60
N THR A 180 -13.48 8.77 -5.57
CA THR A 180 -13.98 10.15 -5.58
C THR A 180 -12.95 11.17 -6.06
N SER A 181 -11.66 10.83 -6.08
CA SER A 181 -10.62 11.74 -6.55
C SER A 181 -10.57 11.79 -8.08
N VAL A 182 -10.99 12.93 -8.65
CA VAL A 182 -11.07 13.14 -10.10
C VAL A 182 -9.73 13.49 -10.75
N ASP A 183 -8.82 14.09 -9.99
CA ASP A 183 -7.49 14.49 -10.45
C ASP A 183 -6.38 14.00 -9.51
N TYR A 184 -5.14 14.02 -10.01
CA TYR A 184 -3.95 13.55 -9.29
C TYR A 184 -3.71 14.31 -7.98
N ASN A 185 -3.86 15.64 -7.98
CA ASN A 185 -3.52 16.45 -6.82
C ASN A 185 -4.52 16.21 -5.67
N SER A 186 -5.82 16.12 -5.99
CA SER A 186 -6.86 15.75 -5.02
C SER A 186 -6.59 14.36 -4.42
N PHE A 187 -6.26 13.37 -5.26
CA PHE A 187 -5.92 12.02 -4.82
C PHE A 187 -4.67 11.99 -3.94
N ARG A 188 -3.56 12.57 -4.42
CA ARG A 188 -2.28 12.65 -3.70
C ARG A 188 -2.47 13.30 -2.34
N THR A 189 -3.17 14.44 -2.27
CA THR A 189 -3.41 15.14 -1.00
C THR A 189 -4.16 14.25 -0.01
N GLY A 190 -5.26 13.64 -0.44
CA GLY A 190 -6.06 12.78 0.44
C GLY A 190 -5.30 11.51 0.88
N LEU A 191 -4.45 10.96 0.02
CA LEU A 191 -3.63 9.79 0.35
C LEU A 191 -2.54 10.14 1.36
N GLU A 192 -1.86 11.27 1.14
CA GLU A 192 -0.79 11.80 1.98
C GLU A 192 -1.31 12.22 3.37
N TYR A 193 -2.49 12.85 3.44
CA TYR A 193 -3.09 13.31 4.70
C TYR A 193 -3.86 12.21 5.43
N GLY A 194 -4.27 11.16 4.71
CA GLY A 194 -4.99 10.01 5.25
C GLY A 194 -4.06 8.93 5.80
N ILE A 195 -4.05 7.78 5.14
CA ILE A 195 -3.39 6.54 5.59
C ILE A 195 -1.88 6.71 5.63
N HIS A 196 -1.29 7.54 4.75
CA HIS A 196 0.13 7.86 4.80
C HIS A 196 0.49 8.46 6.17
N ALA A 197 -0.09 9.61 6.52
CA ALA A 197 0.16 10.28 7.78
C ALA A 197 -0.25 9.42 8.99
N SER A 198 -1.39 8.74 8.91
CA SER A 198 -1.92 7.93 10.02
C SER A 198 -1.00 6.77 10.41
N VAL A 199 -0.37 6.08 9.44
CA VAL A 199 0.56 4.98 9.75
C VAL A 199 1.88 5.51 10.34
N HIS A 200 2.45 6.57 9.76
CA HIS A 200 3.64 7.24 10.29
C HIS A 200 3.44 7.67 11.75
N ASN A 201 2.34 8.37 12.03
CA ASN A 201 1.99 8.81 13.37
C ASN A 201 1.57 7.66 14.30
N GLY A 202 0.93 6.63 13.76
CA GLY A 202 0.49 5.46 14.50
C GLY A 202 1.64 4.70 15.14
N ILE A 203 2.68 4.42 14.35
CA ILE A 203 3.89 3.72 14.82
C ILE A 203 4.75 4.62 15.71
N GLY A 204 4.86 5.91 15.39
CA GLY A 204 5.64 6.85 16.19
C GLY A 204 7.15 6.57 16.16
N GLY A 205 7.90 7.17 17.08
CA GLY A 205 9.36 7.08 17.08
C GLY A 205 9.96 7.59 15.78
N ASP A 206 10.88 6.83 15.18
CA ASP A 206 11.50 7.21 13.90
C ASP A 206 10.47 7.35 12.78
N MET A 207 9.45 6.47 12.76
CA MET A 207 8.36 6.50 11.78
C MET A 207 7.54 7.79 11.79
N ALA A 208 7.51 8.55 12.90
CA ALA A 208 6.80 9.84 12.95
C ALA A 208 7.68 11.04 12.54
N THR A 209 8.93 10.81 12.14
CA THR A 209 9.87 11.86 11.74
C THR A 209 10.29 11.72 10.28
N MET A 210 11.07 12.70 9.79
CA MET A 210 11.69 12.60 8.47
C MET A 210 12.76 11.49 8.39
N ASN A 211 13.23 10.99 9.53
CA ASN A 211 14.14 9.85 9.59
C ASN A 211 13.41 8.50 9.51
N SER A 212 12.11 8.50 9.18
CA SER A 212 11.28 7.31 9.09
C SER A 212 11.86 6.17 8.24
N PRO A 213 12.69 6.40 7.19
CA PRO A 213 13.36 5.30 6.50
C PRO A 213 14.37 4.50 7.35
N ASN A 214 14.70 4.92 8.59
CA ASN A 214 15.39 4.08 9.56
C ASN A 214 14.58 2.80 9.90
N ASP A 215 13.26 2.88 9.85
CA ASP A 215 12.36 1.75 10.08
C ASP A 215 11.99 1.08 8.76
N PHE A 216 12.18 -0.23 8.63
CA PHE A 216 11.79 -1.01 7.47
C PHE A 216 10.27 -0.98 7.23
N ALA A 217 9.48 -0.68 8.27
CA ALA A 217 8.06 -0.37 8.14
C ALA A 217 7.79 0.75 7.13
N PHE A 218 8.69 1.73 6.98
CA PHE A 218 8.62 2.80 5.98
C PHE A 218 8.45 2.21 4.59
N PHE A 219 9.32 1.28 4.22
CA PHE A 219 9.36 0.78 2.85
C PHE A 219 8.20 -0.17 2.56
N LEU A 220 7.72 -0.94 3.55
CA LEU A 220 6.49 -1.72 3.42
C LEU A 220 5.25 -0.82 3.26
N HIS A 221 5.20 0.25 4.05
CA HIS A 221 4.12 1.23 4.02
C HIS A 221 4.10 1.99 2.69
N HIS A 222 5.21 2.56 2.26
CA HIS A 222 5.30 3.30 1.01
C HIS A 222 5.13 2.39 -0.23
N SER A 223 5.46 1.10 -0.12
CA SER A 223 5.12 0.10 -1.16
C SER A 223 3.59 -0.08 -1.27
N ASN A 224 2.85 0.05 -0.15
CA ASN A 224 1.39 0.07 -0.15
C ASN A 224 0.82 1.42 -0.61
N ILE A 225 1.43 2.56 -0.27
CA ILE A 225 1.06 3.87 -0.82
C ILE A 225 1.16 3.85 -2.35
N ASP A 226 2.26 3.29 -2.88
CA ASP A 226 2.45 3.12 -4.32
C ASP A 226 1.43 2.15 -4.93
N ARG A 227 1.06 1.08 -4.22
CA ARG A 227 -0.02 0.16 -4.63
C ARG A 227 -1.37 0.86 -4.71
N ILE A 228 -1.70 1.70 -3.72
CA ILE A 228 -2.93 2.48 -3.69
C ILE A 228 -2.95 3.50 -4.83
N TRP A 229 -1.82 4.17 -5.09
CA TRP A 229 -1.68 5.04 -6.27
C TRP A 229 -1.87 4.29 -7.57
N TRP A 230 -1.25 3.13 -7.74
CA TRP A 230 -1.47 2.29 -8.89
C TRP A 230 -2.95 1.87 -9.02
N GLY A 231 -3.64 1.60 -7.91
CA GLY A 231 -5.09 1.41 -7.88
C GLY A 231 -5.86 2.59 -8.47
N TRP A 232 -5.52 3.82 -8.07
CA TRP A 232 -6.07 5.04 -8.65
C TRP A 232 -5.69 5.26 -10.11
N GLN A 233 -4.48 4.92 -10.54
CA GLN A 233 -4.07 5.00 -11.95
C GLN A 233 -4.90 4.07 -12.85
N ASN A 234 -5.39 2.96 -12.32
CA ASN A 234 -6.24 2.00 -13.04
C ASN A 234 -7.74 2.22 -12.79
N ALA A 235 -8.10 3.26 -12.01
CA ALA A 235 -9.48 3.61 -11.70
C ALA A 235 -10.28 4.10 -12.91
N ARG A 236 -9.59 4.88 -13.75
CA ARG A 236 -10.14 5.59 -14.90
C ARG A 236 -9.06 5.64 -15.95
N GLN A 237 -9.45 5.63 -17.22
CA GLN A 237 -8.51 5.65 -18.34
C GLN A 237 -7.55 6.85 -18.30
N ASN A 238 -8.05 8.02 -17.89
CA ASN A 238 -7.25 9.26 -17.84
C ASN A 238 -6.30 9.33 -16.63
N ASN A 239 -6.44 8.45 -15.64
CA ASN A 239 -5.63 8.49 -14.42
C ASN A 239 -4.22 7.92 -14.63
N LEU A 240 -4.03 7.04 -15.61
CA LEU A 240 -2.76 6.34 -15.80
C LEU A 240 -1.57 7.30 -15.94
N MET A 241 -1.73 8.34 -16.76
CA MET A 241 -0.76 9.41 -16.96
C MET A 241 -1.13 10.69 -16.19
N GLY A 242 -2.12 10.62 -15.30
CA GLY A 242 -2.58 11.75 -14.51
C GLY A 242 -1.50 12.23 -13.55
N TYR A 243 -1.01 13.45 -13.76
CA TYR A 243 -0.04 14.13 -12.91
C TYR A 243 -0.36 15.63 -12.92
N GLY A 244 -0.26 16.27 -11.77
CA GLY A 244 -0.61 17.68 -11.63
C GLY A 244 -0.43 18.20 -10.20
N GLY A 245 -0.94 19.38 -9.93
CA GLY A 245 -0.66 20.12 -8.69
C GLY A 245 0.49 21.10 -8.90
N ARG A 246 1.23 21.39 -7.83
CA ARG A 246 2.35 22.34 -7.86
C ARG A 246 3.66 21.68 -7.45
N ASN A 247 4.73 22.16 -8.04
CA ASN A 247 6.09 21.95 -7.59
C ASN A 247 6.39 22.87 -6.40
N ILE A 248 7.49 22.58 -5.68
CA ILE A 248 7.91 23.37 -4.51
C ILE A 248 8.20 24.83 -4.83
N ASP A 249 8.66 25.13 -6.05
CA ASP A 249 8.89 26.49 -6.55
C ASP A 249 7.60 27.23 -6.93
N GLY A 250 6.43 26.59 -6.78
CA GLY A 250 5.12 27.12 -7.12
C GLY A 250 4.71 26.92 -8.58
N SER A 251 5.58 26.40 -9.44
CA SER A 251 5.26 26.10 -10.83
C SER A 251 4.24 24.98 -10.95
N ALA A 252 3.51 24.95 -12.08
CA ALA A 252 2.57 23.87 -12.37
C ALA A 252 3.34 22.58 -12.67
N ALA A 253 2.92 21.47 -12.06
CA ALA A 253 3.60 20.20 -12.22
C ALA A 253 3.40 19.60 -13.63
N SER A 254 4.45 19.02 -14.19
CA SER A 254 4.53 18.49 -15.55
C SER A 254 5.16 17.10 -15.58
N LEU A 255 4.73 16.26 -16.52
CA LEU A 255 5.36 14.95 -16.76
C LEU A 255 6.85 15.06 -17.15
N ASN A 256 7.26 16.24 -17.62
CA ASN A 256 8.65 16.53 -17.96
C ASN A 256 9.47 17.03 -16.77
N ASP A 257 8.90 17.17 -15.57
CA ASP A 257 9.67 17.57 -14.40
C ASP A 257 10.66 16.46 -14.00
N ASN A 258 11.79 16.88 -13.43
CA ASN A 258 12.77 15.95 -12.89
C ASN A 258 12.39 15.58 -11.46
N ILE A 259 12.48 14.29 -11.14
CA ILE A 259 12.40 13.84 -9.75
C ILE A 259 13.64 14.30 -9.00
N SER A 260 13.43 14.96 -7.86
CA SER A 260 14.51 15.39 -6.96
C SER A 260 15.45 14.23 -6.67
N VAL A 261 16.76 14.50 -6.59
CA VAL A 261 17.85 13.51 -6.38
C VAL A 261 18.13 12.59 -7.57
N TYR A 262 17.11 12.08 -8.26
CA TYR A 262 17.29 11.02 -9.25
C TYR A 262 17.41 11.50 -10.69
N GLY A 263 16.86 12.67 -11.03
CA GLY A 263 16.88 13.22 -12.39
C GLY A 263 16.00 12.50 -13.40
N ASP A 264 15.34 11.40 -13.02
CA ASP A 264 14.33 10.73 -13.83
C ASP A 264 13.18 11.70 -14.14
N ARG A 265 12.66 11.67 -15.37
CA ARG A 265 11.44 12.42 -15.74
C ARG A 265 10.24 11.80 -15.06
N VAL A 266 9.34 12.60 -14.48
CA VAL A 266 8.11 12.12 -13.84
C VAL A 266 7.37 11.12 -14.74
N GLY A 267 7.12 11.48 -16.00
CA GLY A 267 6.40 10.65 -16.97
C GLY A 267 6.98 9.25 -17.16
N SER A 268 8.30 9.08 -16.97
CA SER A 268 8.95 7.78 -17.10
C SER A 268 8.60 6.80 -15.96
N LEU A 269 8.03 7.30 -14.86
CA LEU A 269 7.74 6.53 -13.64
C LEU A 269 6.27 6.17 -13.46
N LEU A 270 5.38 6.67 -14.32
CA LEU A 270 3.93 6.49 -14.13
C LEU A 270 3.45 5.09 -14.53
N ARG A 271 4.13 4.45 -15.49
CA ARG A 271 3.68 3.16 -16.03
C ARG A 271 4.50 2.00 -15.44
N LEU A 272 3.84 1.17 -14.63
CA LEU A 272 4.43 -0.10 -14.18
C LEU A 272 4.73 -1.02 -15.37
N GLY A 273 5.82 -1.77 -15.29
CA GLY A 273 6.30 -2.67 -16.34
C GLY A 273 7.08 -1.98 -17.47
N ASN A 274 7.40 -0.69 -17.34
CA ASN A 274 8.13 0.08 -18.33
C ASN A 274 9.32 0.82 -17.70
N GLY A 275 10.38 1.00 -18.48
CA GLY A 275 11.57 1.75 -18.09
C GLY A 275 12.21 1.19 -16.82
N ARG A 276 12.32 2.04 -15.78
CA ARG A 276 12.85 1.63 -14.47
C ARG A 276 11.81 0.96 -13.56
N VAL A 277 10.53 1.02 -13.92
CA VAL A 277 9.42 0.61 -13.06
C VAL A 277 9.08 -0.86 -13.31
N CYS A 278 10.08 -1.72 -13.21
CA CYS A 278 9.99 -3.14 -13.58
C CYS A 278 9.38 -4.03 -12.49
N TYR A 279 8.20 -3.66 -11.99
CA TYR A 279 7.44 -4.48 -11.06
C TYR A 279 5.93 -4.37 -11.27
N SER A 280 5.20 -5.30 -10.65
CA SER A 280 3.74 -5.31 -10.54
C SER A 280 3.30 -5.71 -9.12
N TYR A 281 2.04 -5.48 -8.79
CA TYR A 281 1.44 -5.93 -7.54
C TYR A 281 0.63 -7.23 -7.74
N SER A 282 0.74 -8.18 -6.79
CA SER A 282 -0.11 -9.38 -6.79
C SER A 282 -1.57 -9.06 -6.45
N GLY A 283 -2.51 -9.86 -6.97
CA GLY A 283 -3.91 -9.84 -6.51
C GLY A 283 -4.80 -8.74 -7.12
N GLN A 284 -4.26 -7.86 -7.95
CA GLN A 284 -5.05 -6.91 -8.74
C GLN A 284 -4.80 -7.17 -10.22
N SER A 285 -5.83 -7.62 -10.95
CA SER A 285 -5.77 -7.76 -12.39
C SER A 285 -5.58 -6.38 -13.03
N THR A 286 -4.62 -6.26 -13.95
CA THR A 286 -4.46 -5.11 -14.85
C THR A 286 -5.73 -4.91 -15.68
N LEU A 287 -6.08 -3.67 -16.07
CA LEU A 287 -7.25 -3.36 -16.91
C LEU A 287 -7.39 -4.31 -18.12
N ALA A 288 -6.30 -4.66 -18.79
CA ALA A 288 -6.29 -5.57 -19.95
C ALA A 288 -6.72 -7.02 -19.64
N LYS A 289 -6.54 -7.51 -18.40
CA LYS A 289 -6.97 -8.85 -17.97
C LYS A 289 -8.41 -8.86 -17.43
N ARG A 290 -8.98 -7.71 -17.08
CA ARG A 290 -10.36 -7.58 -16.54
C ARG A 290 -11.42 -7.59 -17.62
N GLN A 291 -11.09 -7.20 -18.86
CA GLN A 291 -12.02 -7.27 -19.98
C GLN A 291 -12.40 -8.72 -20.36
N ASN A 292 -11.57 -9.71 -20.03
CA ASN A 292 -11.72 -11.10 -20.48
C ASN A 292 -12.26 -12.10 -19.43
N SER A 293 -12.49 -11.71 -18.18
CA SER A 293 -13.01 -12.63 -17.15
C SER A 293 -14.52 -12.46 -16.95
N GLN A 294 -15.31 -13.37 -17.53
CA GLN A 294 -16.69 -13.64 -17.11
C GLN A 294 -16.64 -14.44 -15.80
N GLY A 295 -16.94 -13.83 -14.66
CA GLY A 295 -17.00 -14.53 -13.38
C GLY A 295 -18.15 -14.01 -12.52
N ASN A 296 -19.13 -14.88 -12.27
CA ASN A 296 -20.12 -14.73 -11.20
C ASN A 296 -19.41 -14.84 -9.84
N GLY A 297 -19.52 -13.83 -8.99
CA GLY A 297 -19.02 -13.93 -7.61
C GLY A 297 -19.43 -12.74 -6.75
N ASP A 298 -20.03 -13.02 -5.60
CA ASP A 298 -20.23 -12.09 -4.49
C ASP A 298 -18.88 -11.46 -4.09
N SER A 299 -18.62 -10.25 -4.58
CA SER A 299 -17.47 -9.43 -4.18
C SER A 299 -17.82 -8.60 -2.95
N ALA A 300 -16.83 -8.10 -2.21
CA ALA A 300 -17.05 -7.16 -1.11
C ALA A 300 -17.90 -5.93 -1.53
N ASP A 301 -17.98 -5.65 -2.83
CA ASP A 301 -18.79 -4.61 -3.45
C ASP A 301 -20.29 -4.91 -3.38
N SER A 302 -20.70 -6.18 -3.53
CA SER A 302 -22.10 -6.58 -3.33
C SER A 302 -22.51 -6.39 -1.87
N GLY A 303 -21.55 -6.55 -0.95
CA GLY A 303 -21.69 -6.24 0.47
C GLY A 303 -22.00 -4.77 0.73
N LEU A 304 -21.18 -3.83 0.22
CA LEU A 304 -21.37 -2.40 0.46
C LEU A 304 -22.67 -1.86 -0.17
N LEU A 305 -22.97 -2.27 -1.41
CA LEU A 305 -24.15 -1.84 -2.16
C LEU A 305 -25.48 -2.28 -1.51
N ARG A 306 -25.47 -3.31 -0.66
CA ARG A 306 -26.65 -3.77 0.07
C ARG A 306 -27.09 -2.81 1.19
N TYR A 307 -26.15 -2.05 1.76
CA TYR A 307 -26.41 -1.21 2.95
C TYR A 307 -26.50 0.29 2.63
N LEU A 308 -25.99 0.73 1.48
CA LEU A 308 -25.92 2.15 1.13
C LEU A 308 -27.07 2.57 0.19
N SER A 309 -27.59 3.77 0.42
CA SER A 309 -28.52 4.41 -0.53
C SER A 309 -27.81 4.74 -1.84
N SER A 310 -28.57 4.91 -2.92
CA SER A 310 -28.02 5.31 -4.23
C SER A 310 -27.24 6.62 -4.15
N ASP A 311 -27.67 7.55 -3.31
CA ASP A 311 -27.03 8.87 -3.18
C ASP A 311 -25.69 8.75 -2.47
N TYR A 312 -25.60 7.92 -1.43
CA TYR A 312 -24.35 7.62 -0.75
C TYR A 312 -23.36 6.87 -1.63
N VAL A 313 -23.84 5.93 -2.46
CA VAL A 313 -22.99 5.26 -3.46
C VAL A 313 -22.47 6.29 -4.47
N LYS A 314 -23.32 7.14 -5.04
CA LYS A 314 -22.88 8.20 -5.97
C LYS A 314 -21.89 9.17 -5.33
N GLN A 315 -22.10 9.53 -4.07
CA GLN A 315 -21.28 10.53 -3.38
C GLN A 315 -19.90 9.98 -2.99
N TYR A 316 -19.82 8.75 -2.48
CA TYR A 316 -18.61 8.21 -1.85
C TYR A 316 -17.99 7.04 -2.59
N PHE A 317 -18.74 6.35 -3.44
CA PHE A 317 -18.30 5.18 -4.20
C PHE A 317 -18.83 5.21 -5.65
N PRO A 318 -18.58 6.30 -6.41
CA PRO A 318 -19.20 6.53 -7.73
C PRO A 318 -18.77 5.52 -8.80
N LEU A 319 -17.75 4.70 -8.56
CA LEU A 319 -17.28 3.68 -9.50
C LEU A 319 -17.80 2.28 -9.16
N LEU A 320 -18.59 2.14 -8.09
CA LEU A 320 -19.32 0.89 -7.84
C LEU A 320 -20.55 0.83 -8.75
N PRO A 321 -20.79 -0.29 -9.44
CA PRO A 321 -21.86 -0.39 -10.42
C PRO A 321 -23.23 -0.37 -9.72
N SER A 322 -24.10 0.55 -10.13
CA SER A 322 -25.53 0.43 -9.84
C SER A 322 -26.12 -0.67 -10.73
N LYS A 323 -26.20 -1.89 -10.22
CA LYS A 323 -26.95 -3.05 -10.77
C LYS A 323 -26.51 -3.68 -12.11
N ASN A 324 -25.47 -3.22 -12.79
CA ASN A 324 -24.87 -3.95 -13.92
C ASN A 324 -23.35 -3.87 -13.83
N ILE A 325 -22.70 -5.03 -13.76
CA ILE A 325 -21.25 -5.18 -13.58
C ILE A 325 -20.53 -4.55 -14.77
N ASP A 326 -20.15 -3.27 -14.62
CA ASP A 326 -19.14 -2.66 -15.48
C ASP A 326 -17.78 -3.23 -15.09
N ARG A 327 -17.08 -3.83 -16.05
CA ARG A 327 -15.79 -4.51 -15.86
C ARG A 327 -14.66 -3.53 -15.53
N SER A 328 -14.91 -2.21 -15.59
CA SER A 328 -14.04 -1.14 -15.09
C SER A 328 -14.23 -0.77 -13.61
N ALA A 329 -15.22 -1.33 -12.91
CA ALA A 329 -15.48 -0.97 -11.52
C ALA A 329 -14.30 -1.26 -10.59
N ILE A 330 -13.91 -0.26 -9.80
CA ILE A 330 -12.97 -0.44 -8.69
C ILE A 330 -13.76 -0.99 -7.53
N GLY A 331 -13.77 -2.31 -7.41
CA GLY A 331 -14.22 -2.91 -6.17
C GLY A 331 -13.36 -2.43 -4.99
N LEU A 332 -13.91 -2.50 -3.78
CA LEU A 332 -13.11 -2.64 -2.57
C LEU A 332 -11.99 -3.62 -2.92
N PRO A 333 -10.71 -3.26 -2.69
CA PRO A 333 -9.60 -4.00 -3.26
C PRO A 333 -9.80 -5.51 -2.99
N VAL A 334 -9.83 -6.31 -4.06
CA VAL A 334 -10.21 -7.72 -3.98
C VAL A 334 -9.08 -8.44 -3.25
N TYR A 335 -9.29 -8.75 -1.98
CA TYR A 335 -8.32 -9.46 -1.18
C TYR A 335 -8.71 -10.94 -1.11
N GLY A 336 -7.76 -11.79 -1.48
CA GLY A 336 -7.91 -13.24 -1.42
C GLY A 336 -8.48 -13.68 -0.07
N ARG A 337 -9.42 -14.63 -0.14
CA ARG A 337 -10.02 -15.31 1.01
C ARG A 337 -8.92 -15.70 2.02
N PRO A 338 -9.24 -15.75 3.33
CA PRO A 338 -8.37 -16.42 4.29
C PRO A 338 -8.10 -17.83 3.77
N VAL A 339 -6.83 -18.19 3.64
CA VAL A 339 -6.46 -19.59 3.43
C VAL A 339 -6.93 -20.32 4.68
N SER A 340 -7.95 -21.15 4.55
CA SER A 340 -8.32 -22.11 5.57
C SER A 340 -7.08 -22.95 5.87
N THR A 341 -6.60 -22.91 7.11
CA THR A 341 -5.63 -23.88 7.61
C THR A 341 -6.30 -25.26 7.61
N ALA A 342 -6.18 -25.98 6.49
CA ALA A 342 -6.59 -27.36 6.38
C ALA A 342 -5.35 -28.19 6.05
N GLY A 343 -4.95 -29.04 7.00
CA GLY A 343 -4.07 -30.19 6.75
C GLY A 343 -2.57 -29.96 6.94
N MET A 344 -2.12 -29.75 8.18
CA MET A 344 -0.80 -30.28 8.57
C MET A 344 -0.89 -31.81 8.49
N GLY A 345 -0.46 -32.37 7.36
CA GLY A 345 -0.15 -33.79 7.25
C GLY A 345 1.01 -34.12 8.17
N ARG A 346 0.73 -34.81 9.28
CA ARG A 346 1.75 -35.54 10.04
C ARG A 346 1.98 -36.88 9.33
N ASN A 347 3.13 -37.02 8.66
CA ASN A 347 3.68 -38.33 8.36
C ASN A 347 4.77 -38.64 9.37
N GLY A 348 4.58 -39.73 10.10
CA GLY A 348 5.52 -40.29 11.07
C GLY A 348 5.02 -41.66 11.49
N THR A 349 5.33 -42.67 10.68
CA THR A 349 5.29 -44.08 11.06
C THR A 349 6.29 -44.34 12.19
N ILE A 350 5.88 -45.11 13.21
CA ILE A 350 6.62 -46.23 13.83
C ILE A 350 5.71 -46.91 14.91
N ALA A 351 5.45 -48.20 14.65
CA ALA A 351 5.30 -49.38 15.52
C ALA A 351 4.52 -49.40 16.85
N ASN A 352 3.60 -50.39 16.87
CA ASN A 352 3.30 -51.40 17.89
C ASN A 352 2.63 -51.05 19.23
N GLY A 353 1.53 -51.78 19.50
CA GLY A 353 1.29 -52.40 20.81
C GLY A 353 -0.04 -52.09 21.50
N ALA A 354 -1.01 -53.00 21.34
CA ALA A 354 -2.03 -53.47 22.29
C ALA A 354 -2.69 -52.49 23.29
N SER A 355 -4.03 -52.40 23.26
CA SER A 355 -4.92 -52.94 24.32
C SER A 355 -6.33 -52.32 24.24
N ALA A 356 -7.32 -53.16 24.53
CA ALA A 356 -8.75 -52.94 24.44
C ALA A 356 -9.35 -52.14 25.62
N SER A 357 -10.49 -51.48 25.37
CA SER A 357 -11.70 -51.45 26.23
C SER A 357 -12.70 -50.46 25.61
N SER A 358 -13.72 -50.93 24.89
CA SER A 358 -15.09 -51.18 25.38
C SER A 358 -15.93 -49.91 25.61
N GLY A 359 -17.08 -49.84 24.93
CA GLY A 359 -18.09 -48.82 25.20
C GLY A 359 -19.06 -48.53 24.05
N ARG A 360 -20.08 -49.39 23.91
CA ARG A 360 -21.44 -49.19 23.35
C ARG A 360 -21.72 -47.75 22.85
N GLY A 361 -22.11 -47.50 21.60
CA GLY A 361 -23.18 -48.15 20.84
C GLY A 361 -24.41 -47.22 20.84
N GLN A 362 -24.72 -46.58 19.71
CA GLN A 362 -26.06 -46.54 19.11
C GLN A 362 -26.12 -45.64 17.87
N SER A 363 -26.91 -46.12 16.92
CA SER A 363 -27.14 -45.63 15.56
C SER A 363 -27.99 -44.36 15.50
N VAL A 364 -27.57 -43.48 14.59
CA VAL A 364 -28.37 -42.79 13.55
C VAL A 364 -29.88 -42.63 13.80
N ASN A 365 -30.34 -41.38 13.89
CA ASN A 365 -31.46 -40.96 13.06
C ASN A 365 -31.42 -39.47 12.69
N GLN A 366 -31.79 -39.19 11.45
CA GLN A 366 -31.80 -37.89 10.79
C GLN A 366 -32.98 -37.00 11.20
N ASN A 367 -32.89 -35.74 10.77
CA ASN A 367 -33.92 -34.69 10.69
C ASN A 367 -34.17 -33.82 11.93
N GLY A 368 -33.72 -32.57 11.81
CA GLY A 368 -34.05 -31.47 12.70
C GLY A 368 -33.18 -30.27 12.39
N SER A 369 -33.58 -29.47 11.39
CA SER A 369 -33.06 -28.13 11.15
C SER A 369 -33.33 -27.25 12.38
N LYS A 370 -32.45 -27.31 13.38
CA LYS A 370 -32.47 -26.37 14.50
C LYS A 370 -31.80 -25.08 14.03
N GLN A 371 -32.64 -24.14 13.58
CA GLN A 371 -32.38 -22.73 13.75
C GLN A 371 -31.92 -22.51 15.20
N MET A 372 -30.61 -22.30 15.39
CA MET A 372 -30.11 -21.74 16.62
C MET A 372 -30.64 -20.31 16.70
N ASN A 373 -31.73 -20.13 17.45
CA ASN A 373 -32.10 -18.86 18.02
C ASN A 373 -30.93 -18.35 18.86
N ARG A 374 -30.04 -17.59 18.23
CA ARG A 374 -29.05 -16.76 18.93
C ARG A 374 -29.77 -15.54 19.50
N PRO A 375 -29.53 -15.17 20.76
CA PRO A 375 -30.08 -13.94 21.32
C PRO A 375 -29.58 -12.75 20.49
N ASN A 376 -30.52 -11.95 19.98
CA ASN A 376 -30.26 -10.81 19.13
C ASN A 376 -29.79 -9.60 19.98
N ASN A 377 -28.54 -9.62 20.45
CA ASN A 377 -27.86 -8.41 20.97
C ASN A 377 -27.26 -7.61 19.81
N GLY A 378 -28.11 -7.24 18.85
CA GLY A 378 -27.73 -6.69 17.56
C GLY A 378 -27.11 -5.30 17.61
N ARG A 379 -25.78 -5.23 17.71
CA ARG A 379 -24.92 -4.21 17.06
C ARG A 379 -23.58 -4.85 16.74
N GLY A 380 -23.31 -5.16 15.47
CA GLY A 380 -21.96 -5.55 15.04
C GLY A 380 -20.92 -4.48 15.41
N ARG A 381 -19.63 -4.86 15.49
CA ARG A 381 -18.55 -3.87 15.73
C ARG A 381 -18.66 -2.76 14.68
N ARG A 382 -18.60 -1.52 15.14
CA ARG A 382 -18.68 -0.32 14.30
C ARG A 382 -17.29 0.09 13.85
N ILE A 383 -17.18 0.69 12.68
CA ILE A 383 -15.94 1.30 12.20
C ILE A 383 -15.62 2.48 13.12
N ARG A 384 -14.44 2.46 13.77
CA ARG A 384 -13.96 3.59 14.57
C ARG A 384 -13.40 4.68 13.67
N TYR A 385 -13.44 5.93 14.14
CA TYR A 385 -12.81 7.04 13.41
C TYR A 385 -11.29 6.84 13.35
N PRO A 386 -10.65 7.19 12.23
CA PRO A 386 -9.19 7.30 12.19
C PRO A 386 -8.72 8.31 13.25
N ALA A 387 -7.54 8.08 13.80
CA ALA A 387 -6.93 8.98 14.78
C ALA A 387 -6.62 10.33 14.14
N LEU A 388 -6.94 11.41 14.86
CA LEU A 388 -6.57 12.75 14.43
C LEU A 388 -5.05 12.90 14.47
N VAL A 389 -4.46 13.34 13.36
CA VAL A 389 -3.06 13.76 13.33
C VAL A 389 -2.94 15.09 14.07
N SER A 390 -1.98 15.19 14.98
CA SER A 390 -1.81 16.40 15.79
C SER A 390 -1.49 17.63 14.94
N GLU A 391 -2.03 18.79 15.32
CA GLU A 391 -1.74 20.04 14.61
C GLU A 391 -0.25 20.38 14.61
N LYS A 392 0.46 20.08 15.70
CA LYS A 392 1.92 20.21 15.78
C LYS A 392 2.58 19.42 14.65
N TRP A 393 2.18 18.17 14.44
CA TRP A 393 2.73 17.34 13.37
C TRP A 393 2.39 17.87 11.99
N LEU A 394 1.14 18.29 11.76
CA LEU A 394 0.73 18.90 10.50
C LEU A 394 1.62 20.10 10.16
N ARG A 395 1.84 21.01 11.13
CA ARG A 395 2.69 22.19 10.95
C ARG A 395 4.16 21.82 10.72
N MET A 396 4.70 20.86 11.48
CA MET A 396 6.08 20.38 11.28
C MET A 396 6.31 19.81 9.87
N ASN A 397 5.26 19.24 9.26
CA ASN A 397 5.33 18.66 7.92
C ASN A 397 4.83 19.62 6.83
N ASN A 398 4.58 20.89 7.15
CA ASN A 398 4.06 21.89 6.23
C ASN A 398 2.70 21.52 5.59
N TYR A 399 1.84 20.83 6.34
CA TYR A 399 0.50 20.47 5.90
C TYR A 399 -0.47 21.64 6.15
N ASP A 400 -1.40 21.88 5.23
CA ASP A 400 -2.49 22.83 5.42
C ASP A 400 -3.46 22.27 6.47
N VAL A 401 -3.41 22.85 7.67
CA VAL A 401 -4.25 22.47 8.81
C VAL A 401 -5.75 22.63 8.51
N ASN A 402 -6.13 23.67 7.77
CA ASN A 402 -7.54 23.92 7.43
C ASN A 402 -8.04 22.91 6.40
N TYR A 403 -7.21 22.60 5.40
CA TYR A 403 -7.50 21.50 4.48
C TYR A 403 -7.63 20.17 5.23
N TYR A 404 -6.69 19.85 6.11
CA TYR A 404 -6.72 18.61 6.90
C TYR A 404 -7.99 18.49 7.74
N ARG A 405 -8.43 19.56 8.42
CA ARG A 405 -9.68 19.56 9.19
C ARG A 405 -10.91 19.27 8.32
N ARG A 406 -10.99 19.84 7.12
CA ARG A 406 -12.07 19.55 6.16
C ARG A 406 -12.01 18.10 5.65
N PHE A 407 -10.80 17.64 5.31
CA PHE A 407 -10.55 16.25 4.90
C PHE A 407 -11.01 15.28 5.99
N TYR A 408 -10.53 15.44 7.22
CA TYR A 408 -10.89 14.60 8.36
C TYR A 408 -12.39 14.64 8.68
N SER A 409 -13.04 15.81 8.57
CA SER A 409 -14.49 15.92 8.71
C SER A 409 -15.23 15.07 7.68
N ARG A 410 -14.78 15.07 6.41
CA ARG A 410 -15.35 14.23 5.36
C ARG A 410 -15.18 12.75 5.65
N GLU A 411 -14.01 12.33 6.14
CA GLU A 411 -13.80 10.93 6.54
C GLU A 411 -14.76 10.49 7.63
N ARG A 412 -14.96 11.32 8.66
CA ARG A 412 -15.92 11.05 9.72
C ARG A 412 -17.34 10.95 9.19
N SER A 413 -17.73 11.78 8.22
CA SER A 413 -19.04 11.66 7.57
C SER A 413 -19.23 10.31 6.86
N ILE A 414 -18.19 9.78 6.21
CA ILE A 414 -18.25 8.45 5.59
C ILE A 414 -18.39 7.36 6.66
N VAL A 415 -17.59 7.42 7.74
CA VAL A 415 -17.68 6.45 8.85
C VAL A 415 -19.06 6.48 9.50
N ASP A 416 -19.59 7.68 9.77
CA ASP A 416 -20.93 7.88 10.30
C ASP A 416 -22.00 7.28 9.40
N MET A 417 -21.92 7.54 8.10
CA MET A 417 -22.84 7.00 7.11
C MET A 417 -22.78 5.47 7.10
N LEU A 418 -21.60 4.86 7.01
CA LEU A 418 -21.44 3.39 7.04
C LEU A 418 -22.06 2.79 8.31
N ASN A 419 -21.72 3.36 9.48
CA ASN A 419 -22.23 2.87 10.76
C ASN A 419 -23.75 3.06 10.91
N ARG A 420 -24.33 4.16 10.40
CA ARG A 420 -25.78 4.43 10.43
C ARG A 420 -26.55 3.51 9.47
N SER A 421 -25.96 3.17 8.34
CA SER A 421 -26.48 2.20 7.38
C SER A 421 -26.48 0.75 7.90
N GLY A 422 -25.88 0.49 9.07
CA GLY A 422 -25.73 -0.86 9.61
C GLY A 422 -24.68 -1.70 8.87
N TYR A 423 -23.85 -1.06 8.04
CA TYR A 423 -22.73 -1.71 7.39
C TYR A 423 -21.69 -2.13 8.44
N VAL A 424 -21.22 -3.37 8.34
CA VAL A 424 -20.12 -3.89 9.16
C VAL A 424 -18.96 -4.20 8.23
N SER A 425 -17.83 -3.56 8.47
CA SER A 425 -16.61 -3.81 7.69
C SER A 425 -16.16 -5.26 7.88
N PRO A 426 -15.81 -5.99 6.81
CA PRO A 426 -15.29 -7.36 6.92
C PRO A 426 -13.86 -7.41 7.51
N TYR A 427 -13.26 -6.27 7.82
CA TYR A 427 -11.90 -6.14 8.36
C TYR A 427 -11.87 -5.82 9.88
N LEU A 428 -13.00 -5.99 10.58
CA LEU A 428 -13.13 -5.75 12.02
C LEU A 428 -12.79 -6.97 12.87
#